data_AF-A0A838X0R3-F1
#
_entry.id   AF-A0A838X0R3-F1
#
_cell.length_a   1.000
_cell.length_b   1.000
_cell.length_c   1.000
_cell.angle_alpha   90.00
_cell.angle_beta   90.00
_cell.angle_gamma   90.00
#
_symmetry.space_group_name_H-M   'P 1'
#
loop_
_entity.id
_entity.type
_entity.pdbx_description
1 polymer ?
#
loop_
_entity_poly.entity_id
_entity_poly.type
_entity_poly.pdbx_seq_one_letter_code
_entity_poly.pdbx_strand_id
1 'polypeptide(L)'
;MDEGRPKGLDKKGNPDSVAALTGLLDARRDRMLYTYRTQEKAADRYQQWEQCRKTTSIILTALTAGAFLASLGGLFFDPEVNAVLVSGAAALATMLTFLGESVDWKKSVEAHRAAAVDLRSIHNRYESLTWDIEHDAISLEDALVKRDELERDERNLLSKSPRTTSGDYNRAYEAINGKEKPQSTQKEIDARTLWRRK
;
A
#
# COMPACT_ATOMS: atom_id res chain seq x y z
N MET A 1 29.89 30.53 52.35
CA MET A 1 29.41 29.14 52.33
C MET A 1 28.30 29.12 51.30
N ASP A 2 28.69 28.74 50.08
CA ASP A 2 27.84 28.74 48.90
C ASP A 2 27.18 27.35 48.80
N GLU A 3 25.97 27.22 49.35
CA GLU A 3 25.15 26.03 49.13
C GLU A 3 24.50 26.15 47.76
N GLY A 4 25.24 25.64 46.77
CA GLY A 4 24.78 25.46 45.40
C GLY A 4 23.52 24.61 45.36
N ARG A 5 22.39 25.28 45.17
CA ARG A 5 21.12 24.69 44.71
C ARG A 5 21.40 23.80 43.49
N PRO A 6 20.84 22.58 43.41
CA PRO A 6 20.99 21.75 42.23
C PRO A 6 20.41 22.48 41.02
N LYS A 7 21.28 22.78 40.05
CA LYS A 7 20.87 23.27 38.72
C LYS A 7 19.91 22.24 38.15
N GLY A 8 18.68 22.67 37.88
CA GLY A 8 17.70 21.86 37.18
C GLY A 8 18.35 21.30 35.92
N LEU A 9 18.21 19.99 35.73
CA LEU A 9 18.48 19.33 34.47
C LEU A 9 17.73 20.12 33.39
N ASP A 10 18.51 20.66 32.47
CA ASP A 10 18.01 21.22 31.23
C ASP A 10 17.11 20.16 30.58
N LYS A 11 15.82 20.47 30.46
CA LYS A 11 14.84 19.59 29.80
C LYS A 11 15.07 19.50 28.28
N LYS A 12 16.03 20.26 27.73
CA LYS A 12 16.52 20.09 26.37
C LYS A 12 17.60 19.01 26.36
N GLY A 13 17.27 17.91 25.70
CA GLY A 13 18.25 16.91 25.34
C GLY A 13 19.43 17.52 24.57
N ASN A 14 20.61 16.91 24.69
CA ASN A 14 21.79 17.31 23.92
C ASN A 14 21.43 17.44 22.42
N PRO A 15 21.72 18.57 21.75
CA PRO A 15 21.38 18.78 20.34
C PRO A 15 21.89 17.67 19.42
N ASP A 16 23.05 17.06 19.71
CA ASP A 16 23.57 15.91 18.95
C ASP A 16 22.68 14.67 19.09
N SER A 17 22.10 14.47 20.29
CA SER A 17 21.19 13.35 20.57
C SER A 17 19.83 13.54 19.91
N VAL A 18 19.35 14.79 19.85
CA VAL A 18 18.12 15.16 19.13
C VAL A 18 18.29 14.90 17.64
N ALA A 19 19.39 15.37 17.04
CA ALA A 19 19.70 15.15 15.63
C ALA A 19 19.85 13.67 15.27
N ALA A 20 20.50 12.88 16.15
CA ALA A 20 20.61 11.44 15.96
C ALA A 20 19.24 10.73 16.01
N LEU A 21 18.35 11.16 16.92
CA LEU A 21 17.00 10.62 17.05
C LEU A 21 16.15 10.94 15.82
N THR A 22 16.11 12.20 15.39
CA THR A 22 15.31 12.61 14.22
C THR A 22 15.78 11.91 12.94
N GLY A 23 17.10 11.77 12.74
CA GLY A 23 17.64 11.01 11.60
C GLY A 23 17.24 9.53 11.60
N LEU A 24 17.17 8.90 12.79
CA LEU A 24 16.67 7.52 12.92
C LEU A 24 15.17 7.42 12.62
N LEU A 25 14.37 8.38 13.09
CA LEU A 25 12.93 8.43 12.83
C LEU A 25 12.65 8.65 11.34
N ASP A 26 13.39 9.52 10.67
CA ASP A 26 13.28 9.76 9.23
C ASP A 26 13.59 8.49 8.42
N ALA A 27 14.68 7.80 8.75
CA ALA A 27 15.03 6.54 8.08
C ALA A 27 13.95 5.45 8.29
N ARG A 28 13.30 5.41 9.46
CA ARG A 28 12.16 4.51 9.74
C ARG A 28 10.92 4.91 8.96
N ARG A 29 10.58 6.21 8.94
CA ARG A 29 9.47 6.77 8.16
C ARG A 29 9.61 6.39 6.69
N ASP A 30 10.79 6.59 6.10
CA ASP A 30 11.04 6.26 4.70
C ASP A 30 10.87 4.75 4.42
N ARG A 31 11.36 3.88 5.31
CA ARG A 31 11.10 2.43 5.19
C ARG A 31 9.60 2.11 5.24
N MET A 32 8.85 2.76 6.13
CA MET A 32 7.40 2.58 6.20
C MET A 32 6.70 3.08 4.93
N LEU A 33 7.17 4.18 4.34
CA LEU A 33 6.68 4.68 3.05
C LEU A 33 6.75 3.61 1.96
N TYR A 34 7.94 3.03 1.75
CA TYR A 34 8.11 1.96 0.77
C TYR A 34 7.27 0.72 1.12
N THR A 35 7.17 0.37 2.40
CA THR A 35 6.45 -0.84 2.85
C THR A 35 4.95 -0.72 2.59
N TYR A 36 4.30 0.36 3.03
CA TYR A 36 2.85 0.50 2.82
C TYR A 36 2.51 0.64 1.32
N ARG A 37 3.35 1.32 0.54
CA ARG A 37 3.19 1.41 -0.93
C ARG A 37 3.34 0.07 -1.62
N THR A 38 4.24 -0.78 -1.13
CA THR A 38 4.37 -2.16 -1.62
C THR A 38 3.09 -2.95 -1.36
N GLN A 39 2.46 -2.76 -0.20
CA GLN A 39 1.16 -3.39 0.11
C GLN A 39 0.05 -2.87 -0.82
N GLU A 40 0.00 -1.57 -1.12
CA GLU A 40 -0.96 -1.00 -2.10
C GLU A 40 -0.76 -1.63 -3.49
N LYS A 41 0.48 -1.73 -3.98
CA LYS A 41 0.77 -2.32 -5.29
C LYS A 41 0.49 -3.83 -5.35
N ALA A 42 0.64 -4.54 -4.23
CA ALA A 42 0.19 -5.92 -4.11
C ALA A 42 -1.33 -6.02 -4.22
N ALA A 43 -2.08 -5.14 -3.56
CA ALA A 43 -3.55 -5.07 -3.70
C ALA A 43 -3.96 -4.79 -5.16
N ASP A 44 -3.31 -3.84 -5.83
CA ASP A 44 -3.58 -3.52 -7.24
C ASP A 44 -3.33 -4.73 -8.16
N ARG A 45 -2.26 -5.50 -7.90
CA ARG A 45 -1.95 -6.73 -8.65
C ARG A 45 -3.07 -7.76 -8.51
N TYR A 46 -3.51 -8.05 -7.29
CA TYR A 46 -4.60 -9.00 -7.07
C TYR A 46 -5.93 -8.52 -7.67
N GLN A 47 -6.22 -7.22 -7.58
CA GLN A 47 -7.39 -6.62 -8.21
C GLN A 47 -7.34 -6.75 -9.74
N GLN A 48 -6.18 -6.53 -10.36
CA GLN A 48 -5.99 -6.68 -11.80
C GLN A 48 -6.19 -8.13 -12.25
N TRP A 49 -5.69 -9.11 -11.48
CA TRP A 49 -5.92 -10.52 -11.76
C TRP A 49 -7.41 -10.89 -11.69
N GLU A 50 -8.12 -10.42 -10.67
CA GLU A 50 -9.55 -10.67 -10.54
C GLU A 50 -10.35 -10.01 -11.68
N GLN A 51 -10.00 -8.78 -12.05
CA GLN A 51 -10.65 -8.07 -13.15
C GLN A 51 -10.40 -8.77 -14.49
N CYS A 52 -9.17 -9.22 -14.75
CA CYS A 52 -8.82 -9.97 -15.96
C CYS A 52 -9.63 -11.26 -16.04
N ARG A 53 -9.62 -12.09 -14.99
CA ARG A 53 -10.39 -13.34 -14.92
C ARG A 53 -11.88 -13.11 -15.17
N LYS A 54 -12.49 -12.11 -14.50
CA LYS A 54 -13.91 -11.77 -14.68
C LYS A 54 -14.21 -11.33 -16.11
N THR A 55 -13.37 -10.46 -16.68
CA THR A 55 -13.56 -9.96 -18.04
C THR A 55 -13.43 -11.08 -19.06
N THR A 56 -12.45 -11.97 -18.93
CA THR A 56 -12.30 -13.16 -19.79
C THR A 56 -13.51 -14.08 -19.69
N SER A 57 -14.00 -14.36 -18.48
CA SER A 57 -15.20 -15.19 -18.28
C SER A 57 -16.44 -14.57 -18.94
N ILE A 58 -16.65 -13.25 -18.81
CA ILE A 58 -17.76 -12.54 -19.46
C ILE A 58 -17.65 -12.62 -20.98
N ILE A 59 -16.46 -12.38 -21.55
CA ILE A 59 -16.25 -12.44 -23.01
C ILE A 59 -16.52 -13.86 -23.52
N LEU A 60 -15.96 -14.89 -22.87
CA LEU A 60 -16.19 -16.28 -23.26
C LEU A 60 -17.67 -16.66 -23.16
N THR A 61 -18.36 -16.21 -22.11
CA THR A 61 -19.80 -16.45 -21.93
C THR A 61 -20.62 -15.77 -23.03
N ALA A 62 -20.32 -14.52 -23.36
CA ALA A 62 -20.99 -13.77 -24.42
C ALA A 62 -20.75 -14.40 -25.81
N LEU A 63 -19.52 -14.83 -26.10
CA LEU A 63 -19.18 -15.52 -27.34
C LEU A 63 -19.90 -16.87 -27.44
N THR A 64 -19.93 -17.65 -26.36
CA THR A 64 -20.63 -18.94 -26.29
C THR A 64 -22.14 -18.75 -26.52
N ALA A 65 -22.75 -17.77 -25.85
CA ALA A 65 -24.18 -17.46 -26.02
C ALA A 65 -24.49 -16.96 -27.45
N GLY A 66 -23.66 -16.09 -28.00
CA GLY A 66 -23.82 -15.59 -29.37
C GLY A 66 -23.67 -16.69 -30.41
N ALA A 67 -22.69 -17.58 -30.25
CA ALA A 67 -22.48 -18.72 -31.14
C ALA A 67 -23.60 -19.77 -31.03
N PHE A 68 -24.16 -19.95 -29.83
CA PHE A 68 -25.36 -20.78 -29.66
C PHE A 68 -26.57 -20.19 -30.39
N LEU A 69 -26.81 -18.87 -30.29
CA LEU A 69 -27.94 -18.23 -31.00
C LEU A 69 -27.78 -18.27 -32.52
N ALA A 70 -26.56 -18.04 -33.04
CA ALA A 70 -26.32 -18.09 -34.47
C ALA A 70 -26.40 -19.53 -35.05
N SER A 71 -26.20 -20.57 -34.24
CA SER A 71 -26.39 -21.97 -34.68
C SER A 71 -27.86 -22.32 -34.83
N LEU A 72 -28.72 -21.79 -33.96
CA LEU A 72 -30.18 -21.87 -34.13
C LEU A 72 -30.65 -21.11 -35.39
N GLY A 73 -29.99 -20.02 -35.74
CA GLY A 73 -30.30 -19.20 -36.92
C GLY A 73 -29.75 -19.72 -38.26
N GLY A 74 -29.05 -20.86 -38.27
CA GLY A 74 -28.50 -21.46 -39.51
C GLY A 74 -27.35 -20.67 -40.14
N LEU A 75 -26.66 -19.81 -39.39
CA LEU A 75 -25.62 -18.90 -39.89
C LEU A 75 -24.20 -19.51 -39.99
N PHE A 76 -24.02 -20.78 -39.61
CA PHE A 76 -22.68 -21.39 -39.50
C PHE A 76 -22.32 -22.32 -40.65
N PHE A 77 -21.03 -22.33 -40.99
CA PHE A 77 -20.44 -23.05 -42.11
C PHE A 77 -20.25 -24.56 -41.85
N ASP A 78 -19.93 -24.99 -40.62
CA ASP A 78 -19.73 -26.40 -40.25
C ASP A 78 -20.22 -26.70 -38.80
N PRO A 79 -21.24 -27.58 -38.60
CA PRO A 79 -21.83 -27.86 -37.30
C PRO A 79 -20.89 -28.50 -36.27
N GLU A 80 -19.99 -29.39 -36.71
CA GLU A 80 -19.12 -30.16 -35.80
C GLU A 80 -18.02 -29.27 -35.21
N VAL A 81 -17.39 -28.45 -36.05
CA VAL A 81 -16.36 -27.49 -35.64
C VAL A 81 -16.95 -26.44 -34.69
N ASN A 82 -18.17 -25.98 -34.95
CA ASN A 82 -18.85 -25.02 -34.09
C ASN A 82 -19.19 -25.63 -32.73
N ALA A 83 -19.68 -26.88 -32.68
CA ALA A 83 -20.01 -27.55 -31.43
C ALA A 83 -18.79 -27.72 -30.51
N VAL A 84 -17.63 -28.07 -31.07
CA VAL A 84 -16.36 -28.20 -30.31
C VAL A 84 -15.88 -26.84 -29.79
N LEU A 85 -15.95 -25.78 -30.60
CA LEU A 85 -15.55 -24.43 -30.18
C LEU A 85 -16.45 -23.87 -29.09
N VAL A 86 -17.77 -24.00 -29.25
CA VAL A 86 -18.76 -23.50 -28.29
C VAL A 86 -18.67 -24.26 -26.96
N SER A 87 -18.60 -25.59 -27.00
CA SER A 87 -18.46 -26.40 -25.78
C SER A 87 -17.13 -26.17 -25.07
N GLY A 88 -16.02 -26.01 -25.81
CA GLY A 88 -14.72 -25.65 -25.25
C GLY A 88 -14.71 -24.27 -24.59
N ALA A 89 -15.28 -23.26 -25.24
CA ALA A 89 -15.40 -21.92 -24.68
C ALA A 89 -16.30 -21.90 -23.43
N ALA A 90 -17.41 -22.64 -23.44
CA ALA A 90 -18.30 -22.80 -22.29
C ALA A 90 -17.59 -23.49 -21.10
N ALA A 91 -16.84 -24.56 -21.37
CA ALA A 91 -16.08 -25.29 -20.36
C ALA A 91 -14.99 -24.39 -19.74
N LEU A 92 -14.26 -23.64 -20.56
CA LEU A 92 -13.26 -22.67 -20.09
C LEU A 92 -13.91 -21.55 -19.26
N ALA A 93 -15.02 -20.96 -19.71
CA ALA A 93 -15.75 -19.95 -18.96
C ALA A 93 -16.19 -20.48 -17.58
N THR A 94 -16.72 -21.70 -17.55
CA THR A 94 -17.15 -22.39 -16.33
C THR A 94 -15.97 -22.64 -15.39
N MET A 95 -14.85 -23.14 -15.92
CA MET A 95 -13.62 -23.35 -15.16
C MET A 95 -13.08 -22.04 -14.56
N LEU A 96 -13.06 -20.95 -15.32
CA LEU A 96 -12.64 -19.63 -14.82
C LEU A 96 -13.57 -19.13 -13.71
N THR A 97 -14.87 -19.41 -13.79
CA THR A 97 -15.85 -19.04 -12.76
C THR A 97 -15.59 -19.81 -11.48
N PHE A 98 -15.50 -21.14 -11.53
CA PHE A 98 -15.17 -21.99 -10.37
C PHE A 98 -13.82 -21.63 -9.75
N LEU A 99 -12.79 -21.40 -10.56
CA LEU A 99 -11.47 -21.00 -10.06
C LEU A 99 -11.55 -19.68 -9.28
N GLY A 100 -12.37 -18.74 -9.76
CA GLY A 100 -12.60 -17.46 -9.08
C GLY A 100 -13.38 -17.56 -7.77
N GLU A 101 -14.25 -18.56 -7.63
CA GLU A 101 -14.95 -18.84 -6.36
C GLU A 101 -14.02 -19.56 -5.37
N SER A 102 -13.14 -20.42 -5.88
CA SER A 102 -12.18 -21.17 -5.05
C SER A 102 -11.01 -20.32 -4.54
N VAL A 103 -10.62 -19.28 -5.27
CA VAL A 103 -9.52 -18.38 -4.90
C VAL A 103 -10.08 -17.03 -4.50
N ASP A 104 -9.96 -16.70 -3.20
CA ASP A 104 -10.45 -15.46 -2.64
C ASP A 104 -9.50 -14.28 -2.91
N TRP A 105 -9.48 -13.85 -4.18
CA TRP A 105 -8.71 -12.69 -4.63
C TRP A 105 -9.17 -11.42 -3.92
N LYS A 106 -10.47 -11.27 -3.66
CA LYS A 106 -11.03 -10.13 -2.93
C LYS A 106 -10.47 -10.03 -1.52
N LYS A 107 -10.47 -11.13 -0.76
CA LYS A 107 -9.87 -11.16 0.57
C LYS A 107 -8.39 -10.82 0.54
N SER A 108 -7.67 -11.26 -0.49
CA SER A 108 -6.26 -10.89 -0.67
C SER A 108 -6.11 -9.39 -0.90
N VAL A 109 -6.93 -8.78 -1.77
CA VAL A 109 -6.97 -7.32 -1.99
C VAL A 109 -7.27 -6.58 -0.68
N GLU A 110 -8.29 -7.00 0.05
CA GLU A 110 -8.70 -6.38 1.32
C GLU A 110 -7.62 -6.49 2.40
N ALA A 111 -6.97 -7.65 2.52
CA ALA A 111 -5.89 -7.86 3.47
C ALA A 111 -4.69 -6.94 3.18
N HIS A 112 -4.30 -6.83 1.90
CA HIS A 112 -3.22 -5.92 1.50
C HIS A 112 -3.59 -4.45 1.70
N ARG A 113 -4.84 -4.05 1.41
CA ARG A 113 -5.32 -2.68 1.65
C ARG A 113 -5.37 -2.34 3.14
N ALA A 114 -5.87 -3.24 3.98
CA ALA A 114 -5.91 -3.06 5.43
C ALA A 114 -4.48 -2.87 5.98
N ALA A 115 -3.56 -3.76 5.60
CA ALA A 115 -2.16 -3.65 5.99
C ALA A 115 -1.52 -2.32 5.52
N ALA A 116 -1.83 -1.86 4.31
CA ALA A 116 -1.35 -0.57 3.81
C ALA A 116 -1.87 0.62 4.63
N VAL A 117 -3.15 0.62 5.00
CA VAL A 117 -3.75 1.67 5.84
C VAL A 117 -3.08 1.71 7.21
N ASP A 118 -2.92 0.55 7.85
CA ASP A 118 -2.31 0.47 9.17
C ASP A 118 -0.83 0.90 9.14
N LEU A 119 -0.07 0.48 8.12
CA LEU A 119 1.34 0.86 7.98
C LEU A 119 1.49 2.35 7.68
N ARG A 120 0.56 2.93 6.91
CA ARG A 120 0.51 4.36 6.66
C ARG A 120 0.21 5.15 7.94
N SER A 121 -0.59 4.60 8.86
CA SER A 121 -0.81 5.20 10.17
C SER A 121 0.51 5.28 10.98
N ILE A 122 1.31 4.21 10.98
CA ILE A 122 2.64 4.22 11.61
C ILE A 122 3.58 5.24 10.95
N HIS A 123 3.63 5.28 9.62
CA HIS A 123 4.38 6.29 8.88
C HIS A 123 4.04 7.72 9.34
N ASN A 124 2.75 8.05 9.41
CA ASN A 124 2.29 9.38 9.80
C ASN A 124 2.62 9.69 11.27
N ARG A 125 2.55 8.69 12.16
CA ARG A 125 2.92 8.86 13.57
C ARG A 125 4.42 9.13 13.73
N TYR A 126 5.27 8.52 12.91
CA TYR A 126 6.70 8.87 12.87
C TYR A 126 6.91 10.31 12.39
N GLU A 127 6.20 10.74 11.34
CA GLU A 127 6.27 12.13 10.86
C GLU A 127 5.83 13.14 11.93
N SER A 128 4.73 12.86 12.65
CA SER A 128 4.27 13.71 13.75
C SER A 128 5.29 13.76 14.90
N LEU A 129 5.88 12.63 15.28
CA LEU A 129 6.89 12.59 16.34
C LEU A 129 8.15 13.38 15.95
N THR A 130 8.62 13.27 14.70
CA THR A 130 9.74 14.08 14.21
C THR A 130 9.41 15.57 14.32
N TRP A 131 8.21 15.98 13.90
CA TRP A 131 7.78 17.38 14.00
C TRP A 131 7.75 17.87 15.45
N ASP A 132 7.18 17.08 16.37
CA ASP A 132 7.10 17.40 17.80
C ASP A 132 8.49 17.61 18.41
N ILE A 133 9.47 16.79 18.02
CA ILE A 133 10.87 16.89 18.47
C ILE A 133 11.54 18.16 17.91
N GLU A 134 11.38 18.42 16.61
CA GLU A 134 12.01 19.58 15.94
C GLU A 134 11.49 20.93 16.45
N HIS A 135 10.27 20.96 17.00
CA HIS A 135 9.62 22.18 17.49
C HIS A 135 9.64 22.29 19.01
N ASP A 136 10.49 21.51 19.70
CA ASP A 136 10.58 21.47 21.18
C ASP A 136 9.20 21.24 21.85
N ALA A 137 8.26 20.58 21.17
CA ALA A 137 6.90 20.34 21.67
C ALA A 137 6.83 19.17 22.65
N ILE A 138 7.88 18.34 22.71
CA ILE A 138 8.02 17.18 23.59
C ILE A 138 9.45 17.12 24.17
N SER A 139 9.59 16.58 25.38
CA SER A 139 10.91 16.33 25.97
C SER A 139 11.64 15.19 25.27
N LEU A 140 12.98 15.16 25.36
CA LEU A 140 13.75 14.06 24.77
C LEU A 140 13.39 12.72 25.42
N GLU A 141 13.18 12.70 26.74
CA GLU A 141 12.81 11.50 27.48
C GLU A 141 11.47 10.93 27.00
N ASP A 142 10.45 11.79 26.85
CA ASP A 142 9.14 11.36 26.35
C ASP A 142 9.19 10.93 24.87
N ALA A 143 10.02 11.58 24.07
CA ALA A 143 10.23 11.22 22.67
C ALA A 143 10.84 9.81 22.52
N LEU A 144 11.80 9.44 23.39
CA LEU A 144 12.38 8.09 23.41
C LEU A 144 11.34 7.03 23.77
N VAL A 145 10.46 7.32 24.74
CA VAL A 145 9.35 6.41 25.10
C VAL A 145 8.40 6.22 23.93
N LYS A 146 7.96 7.33 23.29
CA LYS A 146 7.07 7.27 22.12
C LYS A 146 7.70 6.53 20.94
N ARG A 147 9.01 6.73 20.72
CA ARG A 147 9.76 5.97 19.72
C ARG A 147 9.60 4.48 20.00
N ASP A 148 9.95 4.01 21.20
CA ASP A 148 9.93 2.59 21.55
C ASP A 148 8.55 1.96 21.41
N GLU A 149 7.50 2.70 21.75
CA GLU A 149 6.11 2.31 21.50
C GLU A 149 5.81 2.15 20.00
N LEU A 150 6.22 3.11 19.17
CA LEU A 150 6.08 3.04 17.72
C LEU A 150 6.84 1.85 17.13
N GLU A 151 8.06 1.57 17.60
CA GLU A 151 8.83 0.42 17.12
C GLU A 151 8.18 -0.92 17.45
N ARG A 152 7.50 -0.99 18.60
CA ARG A 152 6.73 -2.18 19.01
C ARG A 152 5.50 -2.35 18.14
N ASP A 153 4.77 -1.27 17.90
CA ASP A 153 3.57 -1.27 17.05
C ASP A 153 3.94 -1.63 15.61
N GLU A 154 5.01 -1.06 15.07
CA GLU A 154 5.59 -1.38 13.77
C GLU A 154 5.88 -2.87 13.64
N ARG A 155 6.65 -3.44 14.58
CA ARG A 155 7.01 -4.88 14.55
C ARG A 155 5.77 -5.78 14.61
N ASN A 156 4.81 -5.45 15.46
CA ASN A 156 3.57 -6.20 15.59
C ASN A 156 2.79 -6.20 14.27
N LEU A 157 2.65 -5.03 13.65
CA LEU A 157 1.92 -4.88 12.40
C LEU A 157 2.63 -5.59 11.23
N LEU A 158 3.95 -5.44 11.12
CA LEU A 158 4.74 -6.13 10.09
C LEU A 158 4.62 -7.66 10.22
N SER A 159 4.59 -8.20 11.45
CA SER A 159 4.45 -9.64 11.67
C SER A 159 3.10 -10.22 11.21
N LYS A 160 2.06 -9.38 11.13
CA LYS A 160 0.70 -9.75 10.71
C LYS A 160 0.41 -9.41 9.25
N SER A 161 1.29 -8.62 8.63
CA SER A 161 1.09 -8.13 7.28
C SER A 161 1.25 -9.28 6.27
N PRO A 162 0.40 -9.33 5.22
CA PRO A 162 0.54 -10.34 4.17
C PRO A 162 1.87 -10.18 3.43
N ARG A 163 2.41 -11.31 2.95
CA ARG A 163 3.68 -11.30 2.22
C ARG A 163 3.52 -10.62 0.86
N THR A 164 4.46 -9.77 0.53
CA THR A 164 4.57 -9.11 -0.78
C THR A 164 5.66 -9.77 -1.62
N THR A 165 5.71 -9.42 -2.90
CA THR A 165 6.72 -9.93 -3.85
C THR A 165 7.70 -8.83 -4.26
N SER A 166 8.84 -9.21 -4.85
CA SER A 166 9.80 -8.26 -5.40
C SER A 166 9.20 -7.38 -6.50
N GLY A 167 8.25 -7.91 -7.28
CA GLY A 167 7.52 -7.14 -8.29
C GLY A 167 6.64 -6.03 -7.70
N ASP A 168 6.00 -6.31 -6.56
CA ASP A 168 5.20 -5.30 -5.85
C ASP A 168 6.10 -4.16 -5.32
N TYR A 169 7.29 -4.52 -4.82
CA TYR A 169 8.27 -3.54 -4.33
C TYR A 169 8.81 -2.66 -5.46
N ASN A 170 9.16 -3.25 -6.61
CA ASN A 170 9.66 -2.46 -7.74
C ASN A 170 8.59 -1.48 -8.26
N ARG A 171 7.32 -1.92 -8.34
CA ARG A 171 6.21 -1.03 -8.71
C ARG A 171 6.01 0.10 -7.70
N ALA A 172 6.18 -0.18 -6.42
CA ALA A 172 6.12 0.85 -5.38
C ALA A 172 7.27 1.85 -5.52
N TYR A 173 8.48 1.35 -5.77
CA TYR A 173 9.67 2.19 -6.01
C TYR A 173 9.48 3.11 -7.22
N GLU A 174 8.98 2.58 -8.34
CA GLU A 174 8.65 3.36 -9.53
C GLU A 174 7.55 4.39 -9.26
N ALA A 175 6.52 4.07 -8.47
CA ALA A 175 5.46 5.01 -8.14
C ALA A 175 5.96 6.16 -7.25
N ILE A 176 6.77 5.85 -6.24
CA ILE A 176 7.36 6.84 -5.33
C ILE A 176 8.28 7.81 -6.07
N ASN A 177 9.13 7.28 -6.97
CA ASN A 177 10.15 8.07 -7.66
C ASN A 177 9.69 8.64 -9.01
N GLY A 178 8.59 8.11 -9.57
CA GLY A 178 8.08 8.40 -10.91
C GLY A 178 7.03 9.51 -10.95
N LYS A 179 5.95 9.31 -11.72
CA LYS A 179 4.88 10.31 -11.92
C LYS A 179 3.74 10.22 -10.89
N GLU A 180 3.65 9.12 -10.16
CA GLU A 180 2.65 8.90 -9.10
C GLU A 180 3.16 9.37 -7.73
N LYS A 181 3.96 10.45 -7.70
CA LYS A 181 4.66 10.88 -6.48
C LYS A 181 3.66 11.14 -5.35
N PRO A 182 3.82 10.48 -4.19
CA PRO A 182 2.99 10.72 -3.02
C PRO A 182 3.15 12.11 -2.44
N GLN A 183 4.35 12.68 -2.57
CA GLN A 183 4.73 13.94 -1.96
C GLN A 183 4.77 15.03 -3.03
N SER A 184 4.04 16.11 -2.76
CA SER A 184 4.24 17.36 -3.47
C SER A 184 5.66 17.86 -3.22
N THR A 185 6.31 18.36 -4.26
CA THR A 185 7.61 19.01 -4.11
C THR A 185 7.48 20.22 -3.18
N GLN A 186 8.55 20.61 -2.47
CA GLN A 186 8.53 21.80 -1.62
C GLN A 186 8.02 23.04 -2.37
N LYS A 187 8.41 23.17 -3.64
CA LYS A 187 7.92 24.21 -4.55
C LYS A 187 6.40 24.19 -4.77
N GLU A 188 5.79 23.01 -4.88
CA GLU A 188 4.33 22.85 -5.01
C GLU A 188 3.60 23.13 -3.70
N ILE A 189 4.19 22.76 -2.56
CA ILE A 189 3.66 23.07 -1.23
C ILE A 189 3.68 24.58 -1.03
N ASP A 190 4.82 25.23 -1.26
CA ASP A 190 5.00 26.68 -1.12
C ASP A 190 4.09 27.48 -2.07
N ALA A 191 3.78 26.93 -3.26
CA ALA A 191 2.84 27.53 -4.19
C ALA A 191 1.38 27.46 -3.69
N ARG A 192 1.03 26.44 -2.89
CA ARG A 192 -0.33 26.26 -2.34
C ARG A 192 -0.51 26.87 -0.95
N THR A 193 0.58 27.05 -0.19
CA THR A 193 0.57 27.68 1.14
C THR A 193 1.16 29.09 1.08
N LEU A 194 0.53 29.98 0.31
CA LEU A 194 1.02 31.35 0.09
C LEU A 194 1.19 32.17 1.39
N TRP A 195 0.43 31.85 2.45
CA TRP A 195 0.54 32.51 3.76
C TRP A 195 1.76 32.09 4.59
N ARG A 196 2.52 31.07 4.16
CA ARG A 196 3.74 30.59 4.84
C ARG A 196 5.00 31.39 4.45
N ARG A 197 4.89 32.32 3.49
CA ARG A 197 5.95 33.29 3.18
C ARG A 197 5.84 34.50 4.11
N LYS A 198 6.47 34.44 5.28
CA LYS A 198 6.86 35.61 6.07
C LYS A 198 8.23 35.38 6.68
#